data_AF-A0A352RUI7-F1
#
_entry.id   AF-A0A352RUI7-F1
#
_cell.length_a   1.000
_cell.length_b   1.000
_cell.length_c   1.000
_cell.angle_alpha   90.00
_cell.angle_beta   90.00
_cell.angle_gamma   90.00
#
_symmetry.space_group_name_H-M   'P 1'
#
loop_
_entity.id
_entity.type
_entity.pdbx_description
1 polymer ?
#
loop_
_entity_poly.entity_id
_entity_poly.type
_entity_poly.pdbx_seq_one_letter_code
_entity_poly.pdbx_strand_id
1 'polypeptide(L)' 'MTAYELIGGEARVRELVDRFYDLMDLETEFAGLRALHPHSLEGSRDKLFWFLCGWLGGPNYFIERFGHPRLRARHLPFE' A
#
# COMPACT_ATOMS: atom_id res chain seq x y z
N MET A 1 -8.30 -19.53 -8.66
CA MET A 1 -8.77 -18.14 -8.56
C MET A 1 -8.05 -17.49 -7.40
N THR A 2 -7.32 -16.41 -7.64
CA THR A 2 -6.55 -15.69 -6.61
C THR A 2 -7.42 -14.64 -5.90
N ALA A 3 -6.97 -14.14 -4.75
CA ALA A 3 -7.67 -13.03 -4.07
C ALA A 3 -7.69 -11.77 -4.94
N TYR A 4 -6.64 -11.57 -5.74
CA TYR A 4 -6.54 -10.51 -6.73
C TYR A 4 -7.65 -10.60 -7.80
N GLU A 5 -7.94 -11.80 -8.31
CA GLU A 5 -9.05 -11.99 -9.26
C GLU A 5 -10.41 -11.78 -8.59
N LEU A 6 -10.58 -12.28 -7.37
CA LEU A 6 -11.82 -12.14 -6.59
C LEU A 6 -12.19 -10.69 -6.30
N ILE A 7 -11.22 -9.84 -5.98
CA ILE A 7 -11.47 -8.42 -5.69
C ILE A 7 -11.71 -7.58 -6.94
N GLY A 8 -11.44 -8.11 -8.14
CA GLY A 8 -11.61 -7.41 -9.42
C GLY A 8 -10.32 -6.83 -10.01
N GLY A 9 -9.17 -7.37 -9.61
CA GLY A 9 -7.87 -7.06 -10.21
C GLY A 9 -7.35 -5.66 -9.93
N GLU A 10 -6.48 -5.19 -10.82
CA GLU A 10 -5.61 -4.01 -10.61
C GLU A 10 -6.40 -2.77 -10.20
N ALA A 11 -7.45 -2.45 -10.96
CA ALA A 11 -8.25 -1.26 -10.74
C ALA A 11 -8.86 -1.23 -9.34
N ARG A 12 -9.33 -2.37 -8.84
CA ARG A 12 -9.94 -2.46 -7.50
C ARG A 12 -8.91 -2.41 -6.38
N VAL A 13 -7.71 -2.96 -6.60
CA VAL A 13 -6.59 -2.78 -5.66
C VAL A 13 -6.16 -1.30 -5.61
N ARG A 14 -6.10 -0.62 -6.75
CA ARG A 14 -5.78 0.82 -6.82
C ARG A 14 -6.80 1.65 -6.05
N GLU A 15 -8.09 1.46 -6.32
CA GLU A 15 -9.17 2.15 -5.61
C GLU A 15 -9.13 1.90 -4.10
N LEU A 16 -8.87 0.66 -3.66
CA LEU A 16 -8.74 0.31 -2.25
C LEU A 16 -7.59 1.09 -1.59
N VAL A 17 -6.42 1.11 -2.23
CA VAL A 17 -5.25 1.81 -1.68
C VAL A 17 -5.45 3.32 -1.70
N ASP A 18 -6.12 3.86 -2.72
CA ASP A 18 -6.47 5.27 -2.75
C ASP A 18 -7.39 5.62 -1.59
N ARG A 19 -8.46 4.86 -1.39
CA ARG A 19 -9.38 5.10 -0.28
C ARG A 19 -8.68 4.96 1.08
N PHE A 20 -7.76 4.02 1.23
CA PHE A 20 -6.98 3.85 2.46
C PHE A 20 -6.17 5.11 2.82
N TYR A 21 -5.43 5.66 1.87
CA TYR A 21 -4.64 6.87 2.12
C TYR A 21 -5.50 8.15 2.12
N ASP A 22 -6.63 8.19 1.42
CA ASP A 22 -7.59 9.30 1.52
C ASP A 22 -8.15 9.38 2.94
N LEU A 23 -8.59 8.25 3.49
CA LEU A 23 -9.07 8.18 4.87
C LEU A 23 -7.98 8.61 5.85
N MET A 24 -6.75 8.11 5.68
CA MET A 24 -5.62 8.50 6.53
C MET A 24 -5.34 10.01 6.52
N ASP A 25 -5.51 10.68 5.37
CA ASP A 25 -5.24 12.11 5.21
C ASP A 25 -6.41 13.00 5.66
N LEU A 26 -7.66 12.53 5.50
CA LEU A 26 -8.87 13.32 5.73
C LEU A 26 -9.48 13.15 7.13
N GLU A 27 -9.39 11.96 7.72
CA GLU A 27 -10.09 11.67 8.98
C GLU A 27 -9.21 12.01 10.19
N THR A 28 -9.73 12.83 11.10
CA THR A 28 -8.99 13.29 12.28
C THR A 28 -8.57 12.16 13.22
N GLU A 29 -9.32 11.05 13.23
CA GLU A 29 -9.01 9.86 14.02
C GLU A 29 -7.67 9.21 13.63
N PHE A 30 -7.20 9.43 12.39
CA PHE A 30 -5.95 8.89 11.88
C PHE A 30 -4.79 9.89 11.89
N ALA A 31 -4.97 11.10 12.46
CA ALA A 31 -3.96 12.15 12.45
C ALA A 31 -2.60 11.71 13.03
N GLY A 32 -2.60 10.89 14.08
CA GLY A 32 -1.38 10.33 14.66
C GLY A 32 -0.62 9.43 13.69
N LEU A 33 -1.33 8.56 12.96
CA LEU A 33 -0.74 7.70 11.93
C LEU A 33 -0.27 8.53 10.73
N ARG A 34 -1.05 9.53 10.33
CA ARG A 34 -0.72 10.43 9.22
C ARG A 34 0.56 11.22 9.45
N ALA A 35 0.82 11.62 10.69
CA ALA A 35 2.04 12.34 11.08
C ALA A 35 3.32 11.50 10.92
N LEU A 36 3.22 10.17 10.89
CA LEU A 36 4.34 9.26 10.63
C LEU A 36 4.66 9.11 9.14
N HIS A 37 3.81 9.63 8.26
CA HIS A 37 3.98 9.53 6.81
C HIS A 37 4.62 10.81 6.22
N PRO A 38 5.30 10.72 5.06
CA PRO A 38 5.81 11.90 4.38
C PRO A 38 4.72 12.94 4.07
N HIS A 39 5.13 14.17 3.76
CA HIS A 39 4.19 15.23 3.42
C HIS A 39 3.29 14.84 2.22
N SER A 40 3.88 14.32 1.14
CA SER A 40 3.13 13.71 0.03
C SER A 40 2.95 12.20 0.25
N LEU A 41 1.73 11.71 0.05
CA LEU A 41 1.38 10.29 0.17
C LEU A 41 1.51 9.51 -1.15
N GLU A 42 1.80 10.16 -2.28
CA GLU A 42 1.83 9.50 -3.60
C GLU A 42 2.78 8.29 -3.63
N GLY A 43 4.02 8.47 -3.15
CA GLY A 43 4.98 7.39 -3.11
C GLY A 43 4.60 6.25 -2.15
N SER A 44 3.82 6.54 -1.11
CA SER A 44 3.32 5.53 -0.15
C SER A 44 2.13 4.76 -0.75
N ARG A 45 1.26 5.46 -1.49
CA ARG A 45 0.17 4.87 -2.29
C ARG A 45 0.70 3.89 -3.30
N ASP A 46 1.69 4.28 -4.10
CA ASP A 46 2.23 3.41 -5.14
C ASP A 46 2.89 2.15 -4.56
N LYS A 47 3.69 2.31 -3.50
CA LYS A 47 4.34 1.17 -2.83
C LYS A 47 3.34 0.18 -2.26
N LEU A 48 2.27 0.66 -1.62
CA LEU A 48 1.23 -0.22 -1.07
C LEU A 48 0.44 -0.90 -2.19
N PHE A 49 0.10 -0.18 -3.27
CA PHE A 49 -0.55 -0.74 -4.45
C PHE A 49 0.29 -1.86 -5.08
N TRP A 50 1.55 -1.61 -5.39
CA TRP A 50 2.45 -2.61 -5.95
C TRP A 50 2.63 -3.82 -5.02
N PHE A 51 2.66 -3.58 -3.71
CA PHE A 51 2.76 -4.65 -2.72
C PHE A 51 1.50 -5.52 -2.73
N LEU A 52 0.31 -4.92 -2.67
CA LEU A 52 -0.95 -5.65 -2.61
C LEU A 52 -1.27 -6.39 -3.92
N CYS A 53 -0.90 -5.85 -5.09
CA CYS A 53 -1.03 -6.59 -6.35
C CYS A 53 -0.32 -7.94 -6.29
N GLY A 54 0.95 -7.97 -5.87
CA GLY A 54 1.69 -9.24 -5.73
C GLY A 54 1.20 -10.09 -4.57
N TRP A 55 0.93 -9.48 -3.41
CA TRP A 55 0.50 -10.19 -2.20
C TRP A 55 -0.85 -10.90 -2.35
N LEU A 56 -1.79 -10.31 -3.10
CA LEU A 56 -3.09 -10.93 -3.41
C LEU A 56 -3.02 -12.01 -4.50
N GLY A 57 -1.83 -12.27 -5.06
CA GLY A 57 -1.59 -13.27 -6.10
C GLY A 57 -1.69 -12.76 -7.53
N GLY A 58 -1.61 -11.44 -7.74
CA GLY A 58 -1.48 -10.80 -9.06
C GLY A 58 -0.02 -10.55 -9.45
N PRO A 59 0.25 -9.57 -10.34
CA PRO A 59 1.60 -9.21 -10.75
C PRO A 59 2.50 -8.74 -9.59
N ASN A 60 3.76 -9.20 -9.57
CA ASN A 60 4.71 -8.95 -8.49
C ASN A 60 5.45 -7.61 -8.58
N TYR A 61 4.72 -6.51 -8.83
CA TYR A 61 5.29 -5.19 -9.09
C TYR A 61 6.26 -4.68 -8.02
N PHE A 62 5.98 -4.98 -6.75
CA PHE A 62 6.86 -4.56 -5.64
C PHE A 62 8.20 -5.29 -5.69
N ILE A 63 8.18 -6.61 -5.92
CA ILE A 63 9.41 -7.43 -5.94
C ILE A 63 10.26 -7.08 -7.15
N GLU A 64 9.65 -6.84 -8.31
CA GLU A 64 10.35 -6.40 -9.52
C GLU A 64 11.13 -5.08 -9.30
N ARG A 65 10.58 -4.16 -8.50
CA ARG A 65 11.18 -2.84 -8.25
C ARG A 65 12.12 -2.80 -7.05
N PHE A 66 11.82 -3.57 -6.00
CA PHE A 66 12.45 -3.41 -4.68
C PHE A 66 12.98 -4.71 -4.07
N GLY A 67 12.81 -5.85 -4.75
CA GLY A 67 13.16 -7.16 -4.24
C GLY A 67 12.25 -7.64 -3.13
N HIS A 68 12.74 -8.61 -2.33
CA HIS A 68 11.96 -9.24 -1.27
C HIS A 68 11.33 -8.20 -0.31
N PRO A 69 10.04 -8.32 0.07
CA PRO A 69 9.34 -7.28 0.84
C PRO A 69 10.01 -6.88 2.16
N ARG A 70 10.44 -7.86 2.96
CA ARG A 70 11.12 -7.66 4.26
C ARG A 70 10.44 -6.57 5.11
N LEU A 71 9.10 -6.67 5.25
CA LEU A 71 8.25 -5.59 5.78
C LEU A 71 8.73 -5.08 7.13
N ARG A 72 9.03 -5.96 8.11
CA ARG A 72 9.54 -5.55 9.42
C ARG A 72 10.79 -4.67 9.28
N ALA A 73 11.78 -5.11 8.51
CA ALA A 73 13.03 -4.37 8.35
C ALA A 73 12.83 -2.98 7.70
N ARG A 74 11.84 -2.85 6.80
CA ARG A 74 11.49 -1.56 6.18
C ARG A 74 10.71 -0.62 7.10
N HIS A 75 10.11 -1.13 8.18
CA HIS A 75 9.38 -0.33 9.17
C HIS A 75 10.17 -0.03 10.44
N LEU A 76 11.29 -0.73 10.70
CA LEU A 76 12.19 -0.46 11.84
C LEU A 76 12.63 1.01 12.02
N PRO A 77 12.85 1.82 10.96
CA PRO A 77 13.24 3.22 11.14
C PRO A 77 12.13 4.13 11.72
N PHE A 78 10.91 3.62 11.87
CA PHE A 78 9.73 4.37 12.30
C PHE A 78 9.14 3.70 13.56
N GLU A 79 9.85 3.78 14.67
CA GLU A 79 9.43 3.34 16.02
C GLU A 79 9.39 4.52 16.99
#